data_AF-A0A1Y4EVN1-F1
#
_entry.id   AF-A0A1Y4EVN1-F1
#
_cell.length_a   1.000
_cell.length_b   1.000
_cell.length_c   1.000
_cell.angle_alpha   90.00
_cell.angle_beta   90.00
_cell.angle_gamma   90.00
#
_symmetry.space_group_name_H-M   'P 1'
#
loop_
_entity.id
_entity.type
_entity.pdbx_description
1 polymer ?
#
loop_
_entity_poly.entity_id
_entity_poly.type
_entity_poly.pdbx_seq_one_letter_code
_entity_poly.pdbx_strand_id
1 'polypeptide(L)'
;MSHKRFVFDDEIEDLQPSNIKEDTSKSLNREEKPMKKSKQKKKSNKKKRKFKKRYLLLILLALIIAFVVYVFIAGGNDGPVYGDRCASLIAIDKDKLNNVEDSIKNSDPSIDTVEIEVDCRIIKITMNFVDNTASDSAKQLATNALHTLDDALGNEKSNEESQYSDLLGMANGRGQYNVEFVLTSNGDSNFPIFGTKHPSSDEISFTGTNVVDQETTDQVLKKDSTQ
;
A
#
# COMPACT_ATOMS: atom_id res chain seq x y z
N MET A 1 -11.10 16.10 31.99
CA MET A 1 -11.49 17.15 31.04
C MET A 1 -10.31 18.05 30.77
N SER A 2 -9.77 18.03 29.56
CA SER A 2 -9.11 19.19 28.95
C SER A 2 -9.06 18.96 27.45
N HIS A 3 -10.07 19.48 26.75
CA HIS A 3 -10.10 19.53 25.30
C HIS A 3 -9.01 20.49 24.83
N LYS A 4 -7.93 19.96 24.25
CA LYS A 4 -7.05 20.77 23.42
C LYS A 4 -7.67 20.85 22.03
N ARG A 5 -8.23 22.02 21.73
CA ARG A 5 -8.76 22.40 20.42
C ARG A 5 -7.62 22.40 19.42
N PHE A 6 -7.85 21.76 18.27
CA PHE A 6 -7.06 22.02 17.07
C PHE A 6 -7.29 23.49 16.67
N VAL A 7 -6.21 24.26 16.56
CA VAL A 7 -6.21 25.57 15.91
C VAL A 7 -5.60 25.33 14.53
N PHE A 8 -6.39 25.58 13.50
CA PHE A 8 -5.92 25.66 12.13
C PHE A 8 -5.55 27.14 11.89
N ASP A 9 -4.25 27.42 11.78
CA ASP A 9 -3.78 28.70 11.24
C ASP A 9 -3.93 28.63 9.72
N ASP A 10 -5.10 29.06 9.24
CA ASP A 10 -5.31 29.42 7.84
C ASP A 10 -4.69 30.82 7.61
N GLU A 11 -3.38 30.88 7.38
CA GLU A 11 -2.78 32.01 6.64
C GLU A 11 -2.42 31.55 5.23
N ILE A 12 -3.30 31.93 4.30
CA ILE A 12 -3.08 31.87 2.86
C ILE A 12 -2.10 33.01 2.52
N GLU A 13 -0.84 32.69 2.27
CA GLU A 13 0.08 33.64 1.61
C GLU A 13 -0.29 33.75 0.13
N ASP A 14 -1.00 34.84 -0.18
CA ASP A 14 -1.24 35.34 -1.54
C ASP A 14 0.08 35.65 -2.24
N LEU A 15 0.42 34.83 -3.24
CA LEU A 15 1.41 35.17 -4.26
C LEU A 15 0.87 36.30 -5.15
N GLN A 16 1.41 37.50 -5.01
CA GLN A 16 1.34 38.54 -6.04
C GLN A 16 2.71 39.10 -6.45
N PRO A 17 2.84 39.49 -7.73
CA PRO A 17 4.12 39.61 -8.43
C PRO A 17 4.77 41.00 -8.26
N SER A 18 6.11 41.03 -8.20
CA SER A 18 6.89 42.25 -8.08
C SER A 18 7.10 42.96 -9.43
N ASN A 19 6.67 44.23 -9.40
CA ASN A 19 6.84 45.36 -10.33
C ASN A 19 8.18 45.47 -11.09
N ILE A 20 8.10 45.79 -12.39
CA ILE A 20 9.09 46.64 -13.09
C ILE A 20 8.35 47.80 -13.77
N LYS A 21 8.92 48.99 -13.57
CA LYS A 21 8.34 50.33 -13.64
C LYS A 21 8.10 50.85 -15.05
N GLU A 22 7.05 51.66 -15.13
CA GLU A 22 6.67 52.60 -16.19
C GLU A 22 7.50 53.89 -16.07
N ASP A 23 7.92 54.45 -17.21
CA ASP A 23 7.70 55.86 -17.60
C ASP A 23 8.53 56.23 -18.84
N THR A 24 7.87 56.73 -19.89
CA THR A 24 8.05 58.09 -20.44
C THR A 24 7.31 58.24 -21.77
N SER A 25 6.38 59.20 -21.80
CA SER A 25 5.62 59.72 -22.95
C SER A 25 6.47 60.42 -24.03
N LYS A 26 6.14 60.27 -25.33
CA LYS A 26 5.85 61.41 -26.27
C LYS A 26 5.53 61.02 -27.73
N SER A 27 4.40 61.58 -28.20
CA SER A 27 4.05 62.11 -29.53
C SER A 27 4.06 61.25 -30.82
N LEU A 28 2.85 61.07 -31.37
CA LEU A 28 2.40 61.43 -32.73
C LEU A 28 3.43 61.37 -33.88
N ASN A 29 3.17 60.50 -34.87
CA ASN A 29 2.79 60.95 -36.22
C ASN A 29 2.27 59.83 -37.12
N ARG A 30 1.32 60.24 -37.96
CA ARG A 30 0.53 59.52 -38.95
C ARG A 30 1.21 59.65 -40.32
N GLU A 31 1.39 58.55 -41.05
CA GLU A 31 1.54 58.58 -42.52
C GLU A 31 0.85 57.38 -43.18
N GLU A 32 0.25 57.66 -44.34
CA GLU A 32 -0.68 56.85 -45.11
C GLU A 32 0.01 56.08 -46.27
N LYS A 33 -0.28 54.78 -46.40
CA LYS A 33 -0.49 53.96 -47.64
C LYS A 33 0.68 53.83 -48.66
N PRO A 34 0.65 52.90 -49.66
CA PRO A 34 -0.46 52.04 -50.14
C PRO A 34 -0.18 50.54 -50.41
N MET A 35 -1.29 49.82 -50.61
CA MET A 35 -1.48 48.42 -51.04
C MET A 35 -0.62 47.92 -52.21
N LYS A 36 -0.25 46.63 -52.20
CA LYS A 36 -0.07 45.81 -53.42
C LYS A 36 -0.72 44.42 -53.34
N LYS A 37 -1.94 44.39 -53.86
CA LYS A 37 -2.57 43.45 -54.82
C LYS A 37 -2.36 41.94 -54.66
N SER A 38 -3.51 41.32 -54.42
CA SER A 38 -3.95 39.98 -54.77
C SER A 38 -3.43 39.45 -56.12
N LYS A 39 -3.09 38.15 -56.15
CA LYS A 39 -3.20 37.30 -57.34
C LYS A 39 -3.83 35.96 -56.96
N GLN A 40 -5.15 35.89 -57.12
CA GLN A 40 -5.86 34.63 -57.33
C GLN A 40 -5.28 33.95 -58.58
N LYS A 41 -4.82 32.70 -58.44
CA LYS A 41 -4.54 31.81 -59.57
C LYS A 41 -5.43 30.57 -59.48
N LYS A 42 -6.42 30.56 -60.38
CA LYS A 42 -7.08 29.44 -61.07
C LYS A 42 -7.32 28.14 -60.25
N LYS A 43 -8.60 27.89 -59.95
CA LYS A 43 -9.11 26.54 -59.65
C LYS A 43 -8.78 25.60 -60.82
N SER A 44 -7.86 24.67 -60.60
CA SER A 44 -7.70 23.51 -61.47
C SER A 44 -8.82 22.52 -61.14
N ASN A 45 -9.57 22.10 -62.15
CA ASN A 45 -10.54 21.01 -62.03
C ASN A 45 -9.78 19.70 -61.76
N LYS A 46 -9.44 19.42 -60.51
CA LYS A 46 -8.97 18.10 -60.09
C LYS A 46 -10.14 17.14 -60.21
N LYS A 47 -10.10 16.29 -61.23
CA LYS A 47 -10.92 15.08 -61.38
C LYS A 47 -10.96 14.38 -60.01
N LYS A 48 -12.11 14.40 -59.32
CA LYS A 48 -12.30 13.67 -58.07
C LYS A 48 -12.09 12.20 -58.38
N ARG A 49 -10.89 11.68 -58.11
CA ARG A 49 -10.57 10.26 -58.19
C ARG A 49 -11.56 9.61 -57.23
N LYS A 50 -12.51 8.85 -57.77
CA LYS A 50 -13.55 8.17 -56.98
C LYS A 50 -12.82 7.21 -56.04
N PHE A 51 -12.51 7.65 -54.83
CA PHE A 51 -11.96 6.80 -53.79
C PHE A 51 -12.98 5.69 -53.61
N LYS A 52 -12.62 4.48 -54.06
CA LYS A 52 -13.50 3.32 -53.93
C LYS A 52 -13.70 3.15 -52.43
N LYS A 53 -14.95 3.20 -51.95
CA LYS A 53 -15.31 3.12 -50.52
C LYS A 53 -14.59 1.97 -49.77
N ARG A 54 -14.21 0.92 -50.50
CA ARG A 54 -13.37 -0.20 -50.03
C ARG A 54 -12.01 0.23 -49.44
N TYR A 55 -11.33 1.22 -50.03
CA TYR A 55 -10.06 1.73 -49.48
C TYR A 55 -10.27 2.58 -48.22
N LEU A 56 -11.40 3.29 -48.12
CA LEU A 56 -11.74 4.05 -46.90
C LEU A 56 -11.94 3.10 -45.72
N LEU A 57 -12.60 1.97 -45.96
CA LEU A 57 -12.87 0.94 -44.95
C LEU A 57 -11.59 0.25 -44.48
N LEU A 58 -10.65 -0.02 -45.39
CA LEU A 58 -9.33 -0.58 -45.05
C LEU A 58 -8.48 0.40 -44.22
N ILE A 59 -8.50 1.69 -44.54
CA ILE A 59 -7.78 2.71 -43.77
C ILE A 59 -8.37 2.86 -42.36
N LEU A 60 -9.70 2.84 -42.25
CA LEU A 60 -10.39 2.93 -40.96
C LEU A 60 -10.11 1.71 -40.08
N LEU A 61 -10.09 0.50 -40.66
CA LEU A 61 -9.71 -0.73 -39.95
C LEU A 61 -8.26 -0.66 -39.43
N ALA A 62 -7.33 -0.18 -40.26
CA ALA A 62 -5.93 -0.03 -39.85
C ALA A 62 -5.75 0.97 -38.71
N LEU A 63 -6.52 2.07 -38.69
CA LEU A 63 -6.51 3.04 -37.60
C LEU A 63 -7.06 2.46 -36.29
N ILE A 64 -8.11 1.64 -36.36
CA ILE A 64 -8.65 0.95 -35.17
C ILE A 64 -7.60 -0.01 -34.59
N ILE A 65 -6.94 -0.81 -35.44
CA ILE A 65 -5.90 -1.74 -34.98
C ILE A 65 -4.73 -0.97 -34.35
N ALA A 66 -4.27 0.12 -34.97
CA ALA A 66 -3.23 0.96 -34.42
C ALA A 66 -3.63 1.59 -33.08
N PHE A 67 -4.89 2.02 -32.94
CA PHE A 67 -5.43 2.54 -31.69
C PHE A 67 -5.48 1.47 -30.59
N VAL A 68 -5.91 0.25 -30.90
CA VAL A 68 -5.92 -0.86 -29.93
C VAL A 68 -4.51 -1.20 -29.47
N VAL A 69 -3.54 -1.28 -30.39
CA VAL A 69 -2.12 -1.49 -30.04
C VAL A 69 -1.58 -0.34 -29.21
N TYR A 70 -1.90 0.90 -29.56
CA TYR A 70 -1.52 2.07 -28.78
C TYR A 70 -2.10 2.05 -27.36
N VAL A 71 -3.39 1.72 -27.20
CA VAL A 71 -4.03 1.60 -25.89
C VAL A 71 -3.44 0.44 -25.09
N PHE A 72 -3.04 -0.66 -25.73
CA PHE A 72 -2.39 -1.78 -25.05
C PHE A 72 -0.97 -1.41 -24.57
N ILE A 73 -0.21 -0.66 -25.37
CA ILE A 73 1.13 -0.18 -24.99
C ILE A 73 1.04 0.95 -23.94
N ALA A 74 0.14 1.91 -24.13
CA ALA A 74 -0.01 3.06 -23.24
C ALA A 74 -0.77 2.73 -21.96
N GLY A 75 -1.67 1.75 -21.99
CA GLY A 75 -2.38 1.21 -20.83
C GLY A 75 -1.65 0.05 -20.16
N GLY A 76 -0.52 -0.39 -20.69
CA GLY A 76 0.37 -1.39 -20.10
C GLY A 76 1.41 -0.81 -19.14
N ASN A 77 1.42 0.50 -18.94
CA ASN A 77 2.28 1.13 -17.95
C ASN A 77 1.50 1.35 -16.66
N ASP A 78 2.09 0.84 -15.58
CA ASP A 78 1.62 0.91 -14.21
C ASP A 78 0.89 2.20 -13.90
N GLY A 79 -0.26 2.06 -13.24
CA GLY A 79 -1.06 3.17 -12.72
C GLY A 79 -0.24 4.16 -11.88
N PRO A 80 -0.85 5.26 -11.37
CA PRO A 80 -0.12 6.33 -10.69
C PRO A 80 0.95 5.74 -9.77
N VAL A 81 2.22 6.09 -10.02
CA VAL A 81 3.39 5.49 -9.37
C VAL A 81 3.22 5.60 -7.85
N TYR A 82 2.67 4.56 -7.24
CA TYR A 82 2.79 4.32 -5.82
C TYR A 82 4.25 3.95 -5.63
N GLY A 83 5.11 4.96 -5.45
CA GLY A 83 6.56 4.77 -5.37
C GLY A 83 6.90 3.58 -4.48
N ASP A 84 7.91 2.79 -4.88
CA ASP A 84 8.16 1.44 -4.38
C ASP A 84 8.19 1.33 -2.84
N ARG A 85 7.02 1.14 -2.21
CA ARG A 85 6.87 1.16 -0.75
C ARG A 85 7.59 -0.04 -0.10
N CYS A 86 7.87 -1.06 -0.90
CA CYS A 86 8.50 -2.31 -0.50
C CYS A 86 9.95 -2.44 -1.00
N ALA A 87 10.43 -1.63 -1.96
CA ALA A 87 11.80 -1.78 -2.50
C ALA A 87 12.92 -1.38 -1.53
N SER A 88 12.59 -0.64 -0.48
CA SER A 88 13.55 -0.24 0.58
C SER A 88 13.54 -1.18 1.79
N LEU A 89 12.83 -2.31 1.71
CA LEU A 89 12.80 -3.29 2.78
C LEU A 89 13.97 -4.26 2.65
N ILE A 90 14.41 -4.81 3.77
CA ILE A 90 15.29 -5.97 3.78
C ILE A 90 14.60 -7.11 3.00
N ALA A 91 15.27 -7.64 1.99
CA ALA A 91 14.70 -8.69 1.15
C ALA A 91 14.57 -9.99 1.94
N ILE A 92 13.37 -10.58 1.92
CA ILE A 92 13.12 -11.91 2.47
C ILE A 92 13.27 -12.93 1.34
N ASP A 93 14.15 -13.92 1.56
CA ASP A 93 14.30 -15.05 0.65
C ASP A 93 13.11 -15.99 0.81
N LYS A 94 12.18 -15.93 -0.15
CA LYS A 94 10.94 -16.73 -0.11
C LYS A 94 11.21 -18.23 -0.19
N ASP A 95 12.31 -18.65 -0.79
CA ASP A 95 12.65 -20.07 -0.91
C ASP A 95 13.05 -20.67 0.46
N LYS A 96 13.44 -19.82 1.41
CA LYS A 96 13.75 -20.22 2.79
C LYS A 96 12.53 -20.25 3.70
N LEU A 97 11.42 -19.63 3.32
CA LEU A 97 10.21 -19.61 4.15
C LEU A 97 9.67 -21.02 4.41
N ASN A 98 9.68 -21.88 3.39
CA ASN A 98 9.24 -23.28 3.55
C ASN A 98 10.08 -24.02 4.61
N ASN A 99 11.41 -23.79 4.65
CA ASN A 99 12.26 -24.41 5.66
C ASN A 99 11.96 -23.87 7.07
N VAL A 100 11.60 -22.59 7.18
CA VAL A 100 11.19 -21.97 8.44
C VAL A 100 9.86 -22.53 8.90
N GLU A 101 8.86 -22.64 8.02
CA GLU A 101 7.57 -23.26 8.28
C GLU A 101 7.73 -24.70 8.78
N ASP A 102 8.55 -25.50 8.09
CA ASP A 102 8.85 -26.88 8.49
C ASP A 102 9.57 -26.91 9.84
N SER A 103 10.51 -26.00 10.11
CA SER A 103 11.21 -25.92 11.39
C SER A 103 10.26 -25.60 12.54
N ILE A 104 9.33 -24.66 12.34
CA ILE A 104 8.33 -24.28 13.35
C ILE A 104 7.36 -25.42 13.56
N LYS A 105 6.81 -26.01 12.50
CA LYS A 105 5.88 -27.14 12.59
C LYS A 105 6.48 -28.33 13.32
N ASN A 106 7.75 -28.64 13.09
CA ASN A 106 8.43 -29.77 13.73
C ASN A 106 8.95 -29.45 15.14
N SER A 107 8.82 -28.20 15.61
CA SER A 107 9.29 -27.80 16.94
C SER A 107 8.39 -28.29 18.08
N ASP A 108 7.08 -28.40 17.85
CA ASP A 108 6.12 -28.84 18.85
C ASP A 108 5.00 -29.69 18.22
N PRO A 109 4.65 -30.86 18.79
CA PRO A 109 3.60 -31.73 18.24
C PRO A 109 2.19 -31.13 18.31
N SER A 110 1.98 -30.05 19.06
CA SER A 110 0.69 -29.36 19.17
C SER A 110 0.38 -28.48 17.96
N ILE A 111 1.34 -28.31 17.04
CA ILE A 111 1.19 -27.51 15.82
C ILE A 111 0.82 -28.44 14.66
N ASP A 112 -0.35 -28.23 14.06
CA ASP A 112 -0.81 -29.00 12.90
C ASP A 112 -0.28 -28.39 11.58
N THR A 113 -0.48 -27.08 11.40
CA THR A 113 -0.02 -26.36 10.21
C THR A 113 0.53 -24.99 10.55
N VAL A 114 1.52 -24.57 9.77
CA VAL A 114 2.10 -23.22 9.79
C VAL A 114 2.15 -22.73 8.36
N GLU A 115 1.73 -21.49 8.12
CA GLU A 115 1.78 -20.83 6.82
C GLU A 115 2.28 -19.40 7.03
N ILE A 116 3.32 -19.01 6.28
CA ILE A 116 3.98 -17.72 6.39
C ILE A 116 3.89 -17.02 5.02
N GLU A 117 3.05 -16.00 4.96
CA GLU A 117 2.88 -15.17 3.78
C GLU A 117 3.58 -13.82 3.96
N VAL A 118 4.31 -13.37 2.95
CA VAL A 118 4.92 -12.03 2.94
C VAL A 118 4.26 -11.19 1.87
N ASP A 119 3.51 -10.17 2.31
CA ASP A 119 2.90 -9.16 1.45
C ASP A 119 3.46 -7.76 1.77
N CYS A 120 4.34 -7.29 0.88
CA CYS A 120 5.04 -6.01 0.98
C CYS A 120 5.72 -5.76 2.34
N ARG A 121 5.00 -5.17 3.31
CA ARG A 121 5.45 -4.77 4.65
C ARG A 121 4.87 -5.62 5.76
N ILE A 122 4.11 -6.65 5.42
CA ILE A 122 3.37 -7.49 6.36
C ILE A 122 3.88 -8.92 6.20
N ILE A 123 4.29 -9.52 7.30
CA ILE A 123 4.53 -10.96 7.41
C ILE A 123 3.35 -11.52 8.17
N LYS A 124 2.55 -12.34 7.51
CA LYS A 124 1.40 -12.99 8.11
C LYS A 124 1.77 -14.42 8.46
N ILE A 125 1.66 -14.76 9.73
CA ILE A 125 1.92 -16.10 10.27
C ILE A 125 0.60 -16.70 10.71
N THR A 126 0.14 -17.71 9.97
CA THR A 126 -1.06 -18.48 10.31
C THR A 126 -0.64 -19.79 10.93
N MET A 127 -1.15 -20.09 12.13
CA MET A 127 -0.86 -21.34 12.83
C MET A 127 -2.16 -22.02 13.24
N ASN A 128 -2.30 -23.27 12.86
CA ASN A 128 -3.39 -24.12 13.34
C ASN A 128 -2.81 -25.12 14.33
N PHE A 129 -3.42 -25.19 15.50
CA PHE A 129 -3.04 -26.08 16.58
C PHE A 129 -4.01 -27.26 16.67
N VAL A 130 -3.54 -28.35 17.26
CA VAL A 130 -4.37 -29.51 17.57
C VAL A 130 -5.47 -29.16 18.57
N ASP A 131 -6.56 -29.92 18.53
CA ASP A 131 -7.74 -29.67 19.37
C ASP A 131 -7.40 -29.58 20.88
N ASN A 132 -8.07 -28.66 21.57
CA ASN A 132 -7.90 -28.35 22.99
C ASN A 132 -6.52 -27.79 23.37
N THR A 133 -5.75 -27.27 22.40
CA THR A 133 -4.57 -26.45 22.72
C THR A 133 -4.99 -25.19 23.46
N ALA A 134 -4.38 -24.92 24.60
CA ALA A 134 -4.68 -23.75 25.42
C ALA A 134 -4.22 -22.44 24.74
N SER A 135 -5.01 -21.37 24.88
CA SER A 135 -4.71 -20.06 24.31
C SER A 135 -3.32 -19.52 24.63
N ASP A 136 -2.85 -19.69 25.88
CA ASP A 136 -1.56 -19.15 26.31
C ASP A 136 -0.38 -19.94 25.74
N SER A 137 -0.54 -21.27 25.62
CA SER A 137 0.43 -22.11 24.92
C SER A 137 0.52 -21.73 23.44
N ALA A 138 -0.61 -21.47 22.78
CA ALA A 138 -0.61 -21.03 21.38
C ALA A 138 0.10 -19.67 21.19
N LYS A 139 -0.13 -18.70 22.09
CA LYS A 139 0.60 -17.41 22.07
C LYS A 139 2.11 -17.61 22.24
N GLN A 140 2.53 -18.46 23.16
CA GLN A 140 3.94 -18.76 23.39
C GLN A 140 4.57 -19.43 22.16
N LEU A 141 3.90 -20.39 21.56
CA LEU A 141 4.36 -21.06 20.33
C LEU A 141 4.45 -20.07 19.16
N ALA A 142 3.50 -19.13 19.04
CA ALA A 142 3.55 -18.06 18.04
C ALA A 142 4.75 -17.10 18.25
N THR A 143 5.06 -16.74 19.50
CA THR A 143 6.26 -15.96 19.82
C THR A 143 7.54 -16.70 19.45
N ASN A 144 7.63 -17.99 19.79
CA ASN A 144 8.79 -18.82 19.44
C ASN A 144 8.93 -19.02 17.92
N ALA A 145 7.80 -19.14 17.22
CA ALA A 145 7.76 -19.20 15.76
C ALA A 145 8.34 -17.93 15.14
N LEU A 146 8.02 -16.76 15.69
CA LEU A 146 8.58 -15.50 15.23
C LEU A 146 10.09 -15.40 15.46
N HIS A 147 10.58 -15.84 16.62
CA HIS A 147 12.02 -15.92 16.87
C HIS A 147 12.71 -16.87 15.88
N THR A 148 12.11 -18.03 15.59
CA THR A 148 12.65 -18.98 14.61
C THR A 148 12.74 -18.37 13.21
N LEU A 149 11.72 -17.61 12.81
CA LEU A 149 11.72 -16.87 11.55
C LEU A 149 12.83 -15.81 11.52
N ASP A 150 12.95 -15.05 12.59
CA ASP A 150 13.95 -13.98 12.72
C ASP A 150 15.38 -14.53 12.74
N ASP A 151 15.62 -15.63 13.44
CA ASP A 151 16.94 -16.28 13.48
C ASP A 151 17.35 -16.84 12.11
N ALA A 152 16.38 -17.30 11.31
CA ALA A 152 16.64 -17.89 10.00
C ALA A 152 16.79 -16.86 8.88
N LEU A 153 16.05 -15.74 8.95
CA LEU A 153 15.92 -14.76 7.86
C LEU A 153 16.43 -13.37 8.23
N GLY A 154 16.55 -13.09 9.52
CA GLY A 154 17.00 -11.82 10.07
C GLY A 154 18.48 -11.56 9.83
N ASN A 155 18.82 -10.28 9.84
CA ASN A 155 20.21 -9.82 9.79
C ASN A 155 20.73 -9.56 11.21
N GLU A 156 21.90 -8.92 11.32
CA GLU A 156 22.39 -8.43 12.61
C GLU A 156 21.40 -7.42 13.23
N LYS A 157 21.36 -7.41 14.56
CA LYS A 157 20.60 -6.44 15.35
C LYS A 157 21.40 -5.14 15.40
N SER A 158 20.79 -4.02 15.01
CA SER A 158 21.39 -2.69 15.20
C SER A 158 21.41 -2.26 16.68
N ASN A 159 20.55 -2.85 17.51
CA ASN A 159 20.49 -2.61 18.95
C ASN A 159 20.58 -3.94 19.71
N GLU A 160 21.60 -4.10 20.56
CA GLU A 160 21.80 -5.30 21.38
C GLU A 160 20.66 -5.54 22.39
N GLU A 161 19.93 -4.50 22.78
CA GLU A 161 18.77 -4.64 23.67
C GLU A 161 17.52 -5.16 22.93
N SER A 162 17.50 -5.16 21.60
CA SER A 162 16.32 -5.59 20.84
C SER A 162 16.14 -7.10 20.85
N GLN A 163 14.90 -7.53 21.03
CA GLN A 163 14.54 -8.95 20.98
C GLN A 163 14.66 -9.53 19.56
N TYR A 164 14.52 -8.70 18.53
CA TYR A 164 14.52 -9.14 17.14
C TYR A 164 15.61 -8.45 16.30
N SER A 165 15.90 -9.01 15.13
CA SER A 165 16.76 -8.41 14.12
C SER A 165 16.16 -7.16 13.50
N ASP A 166 17.00 -6.44 12.77
CA ASP A 166 16.59 -5.31 11.96
C ASP A 166 15.48 -5.66 10.95
N LEU A 167 15.34 -6.94 10.56
CA LEU A 167 14.26 -7.42 9.69
C LEU A 167 12.89 -7.17 10.32
N LEU A 168 12.73 -7.48 11.61
CA LEU A 168 11.48 -7.26 12.34
C LEU A 168 11.52 -5.96 13.15
N GLY A 169 12.59 -5.18 13.01
CA GLY A 169 12.85 -3.97 13.75
C GLY A 169 12.90 -2.72 12.87
N MET A 170 13.76 -1.79 13.26
CA MET A 170 14.04 -0.54 12.55
C MET A 170 15.38 -0.64 11.85
N ALA A 171 15.41 -0.40 10.54
CA ALA A 171 16.65 -0.31 9.76
C ALA A 171 16.66 0.98 8.94
N ASN A 172 17.81 1.66 8.85
CA ASN A 172 17.96 2.93 8.11
C ASN A 172 16.91 4.00 8.47
N GLY A 173 16.54 4.10 9.75
CA GLY A 173 15.53 5.04 10.24
C GLY A 173 14.08 4.71 9.86
N ARG A 174 13.81 3.49 9.38
CA ARG A 174 12.48 3.05 8.94
C ARG A 174 12.11 1.66 9.46
N GLY A 175 10.86 1.51 9.87
CA GLY A 175 10.30 0.21 10.22
C GLY A 175 10.22 -0.72 9.01
N GLN A 176 10.69 -1.95 9.19
CA GLN A 176 10.79 -2.95 8.14
C GLN A 176 9.44 -3.66 7.94
N TYR A 177 9.18 -4.72 8.70
CA TYR A 177 7.96 -5.52 8.59
C TYR A 177 7.09 -5.42 9.85
N ASN A 178 5.78 -5.32 9.64
CA ASN A 178 4.78 -5.65 10.65
C ASN A 178 4.53 -7.16 10.59
N VAL A 179 4.29 -7.77 11.73
CA VAL A 179 3.92 -9.18 11.79
C VAL A 179 2.49 -9.30 12.26
N GLU A 180 1.70 -10.08 11.56
CA GLU A 180 0.33 -10.41 11.89
C GLU A 180 0.22 -11.91 12.16
N PHE A 181 -0.42 -12.28 13.25
CA PHE A 181 -0.64 -13.67 13.63
C PHE A 181 -2.12 -14.01 13.53
N VAL A 182 -2.41 -15.19 12.99
CA VAL A 182 -3.73 -15.81 13.04
C VAL A 182 -3.57 -17.20 13.63
N LEU A 183 -4.01 -17.36 14.87
CA LEU A 183 -3.90 -18.61 15.61
C LEU A 183 -5.29 -19.25 15.71
N THR A 184 -5.39 -20.52 15.32
CA THR A 184 -6.66 -21.27 15.39
C THR A 184 -6.47 -22.62 16.07
N SER A 185 -7.50 -23.06 16.78
CA SER A 185 -7.58 -24.36 17.47
C SER A 185 -9.05 -24.68 17.66
N ASN A 186 -9.44 -25.95 17.64
CA ASN A 186 -10.80 -26.35 17.99
C ASN A 186 -10.89 -26.72 19.48
N GLY A 187 -12.06 -26.49 20.09
CA GLY A 187 -12.36 -26.93 21.46
C GLY A 187 -12.10 -25.91 22.57
N ASP A 188 -11.35 -24.83 22.32
CA ASP A 188 -11.19 -23.69 23.23
C ASP A 188 -11.93 -22.45 22.67
N SER A 189 -12.76 -21.81 23.51
CA SER A 189 -13.58 -20.64 23.13
C SER A 189 -12.78 -19.36 22.89
N ASN A 190 -11.51 -19.34 23.29
CA ASN A 190 -10.64 -18.17 23.16
C ASN A 190 -10.03 -18.02 21.74
N PHE A 191 -10.23 -19.02 20.87
CA PHE A 191 -9.82 -18.99 19.48
C PHE A 191 -10.94 -18.49 18.55
N PRO A 192 -10.60 -17.83 17.42
CA PRO A 192 -9.25 -17.52 16.98
C PRO A 192 -8.58 -16.39 17.78
N ILE A 193 -7.25 -16.45 17.86
CA ILE A 193 -6.43 -15.40 18.48
C ILE A 193 -5.68 -14.68 17.37
N PHE A 194 -5.78 -13.35 17.36
CA PHE A 194 -5.06 -12.48 16.45
C PHE A 194 -3.91 -11.79 17.19
N GLY A 195 -2.74 -11.75 16.59
CA GLY A 195 -1.58 -11.08 17.16
C GLY A 195 -1.00 -10.04 16.21
N THR A 196 -0.38 -8.99 16.74
CA THR A 196 0.37 -8.01 15.94
C THR A 196 1.68 -7.63 16.61
N LYS A 197 2.75 -7.51 15.82
CA LYS A 197 4.04 -6.95 16.24
C LYS A 197 4.44 -5.83 15.28
N HIS A 198 4.67 -4.63 15.84
CA HIS A 198 5.11 -3.46 15.08
C HIS A 198 6.65 -3.38 15.04
N PRO A 199 7.29 -2.92 13.96
CA PRO A 199 8.75 -2.85 13.89
C PRO A 199 9.43 -1.93 14.91
N SER A 200 8.67 -1.01 15.52
CA SER A 200 9.17 -0.14 16.60
C SER A 200 8.93 -0.69 18.01
N SER A 201 8.45 -1.93 18.14
CA SER A 201 8.16 -2.58 19.41
C SER A 201 8.64 -4.02 19.40
N ASP A 202 9.22 -4.47 20.51
CA ASP A 202 9.56 -5.88 20.71
C ASP A 202 8.40 -6.68 21.31
N GLU A 203 7.32 -6.01 21.73
CA GLU A 203 6.14 -6.67 22.27
C GLU A 203 5.20 -7.14 21.15
N ILE A 204 4.67 -8.36 21.30
CA ILE A 204 3.58 -8.89 20.49
C ILE A 204 2.28 -8.67 21.26
N SER A 205 1.34 -7.94 20.67
CA SER A 205 0.01 -7.75 21.23
C SER A 205 -0.93 -8.83 20.70
N PHE A 206 -1.53 -9.62 21.59
CA PHE A 206 -2.51 -10.65 21.23
C PHE A 206 -3.92 -10.23 21.67
N THR A 207 -4.88 -10.51 20.80
CA THR A 207 -6.32 -10.27 21.00
C THR A 207 -7.07 -11.53 20.61
N GLY A 208 -7.83 -12.10 21.54
CA GLY A 208 -8.68 -13.27 21.28
C GLY A 208 -10.15 -12.88 21.15
N THR A 209 -10.99 -13.83 20.76
CA THR A 209 -12.45 -13.76 20.92
C THR A 209 -12.82 -13.90 22.39
N ASN A 210 -12.39 -12.98 23.25
CA ASN A 210 -13.03 -12.83 24.54
C ASN A 210 -14.46 -12.37 24.26
N VAL A 211 -15.41 -13.29 24.37
CA VAL A 211 -16.83 -12.98 24.54
C VAL A 211 -16.87 -11.89 25.61
N VAL A 212 -17.45 -10.73 25.25
CA VAL A 212 -17.58 -9.55 26.11
C VAL A 212 -17.74 -10.01 27.54
N ASP A 213 -16.77 -9.67 28.39
CA ASP A 213 -16.67 -10.08 29.78
C ASP A 213 -18.06 -10.31 30.36
N GLN A 214 -18.45 -11.59 30.47
CA GLN A 214 -19.84 -11.97 30.69
C GLN A 214 -20.33 -11.39 32.01
N GLU A 215 -19.41 -11.18 32.96
CA GLU A 215 -19.65 -10.47 34.21
C GLU A 215 -20.00 -8.99 33.98
N THR A 216 -19.27 -8.29 33.12
CA THR A 216 -19.58 -6.89 32.76
C THR A 216 -20.89 -6.80 31.99
N THR A 217 -21.15 -7.74 31.08
CA THR A 217 -22.41 -7.82 30.32
C THR A 217 -23.60 -8.10 31.24
N ASP A 218 -23.46 -9.04 32.17
CA ASP A 218 -24.49 -9.39 33.17
C ASP A 218 -24.70 -8.27 34.18
N GLN A 219 -23.67 -7.51 34.56
CA GLN A 219 -23.79 -6.33 35.42
C GLN A 219 -24.58 -5.21 34.72
N VAL A 220 -24.35 -4.97 33.43
CA VAL A 220 -25.10 -3.97 32.65
C VAL A 220 -26.55 -4.42 32.44
N LEU A 221 -26.78 -5.68 32.07
CA LEU A 221 -28.12 -6.24 31.87
C LEU A 221 -28.95 -6.28 33.18
N LYS A 222 -28.32 -6.58 34.32
CA LYS A 222 -28.99 -6.49 35.64
C LYS A 222 -29.34 -5.04 36.00
N LYS A 223 -28.53 -4.06 35.58
CA LYS A 223 -28.78 -2.64 35.85
C LYS A 223 -29.98 -2.10 35.07
N ASP A 224 -30.19 -2.57 33.85
CA ASP A 224 -31.36 -2.21 33.02
C ASP A 224 -32.67 -2.87 33.50
N SER A 225 -32.60 -3.88 34.37
CA SER A 225 -33.78 -4.57 34.91
C SER A 225 -34.39 -3.90 36.15
N THR A 226 -33.84 -2.77 36.61
CA THR A 226 -34.21 -2.15 37.89
C THR A 226 -34.73 -0.70 37.78
N GLN A 227 -35.35 -0.33 36.65
CA GLN A 227 -36.14 0.92 36.53
C GLN A 227 -37.65 0.64 36.58
#